data_AF-A0A7W1KRV0-F1
#
_entry.id   AF-A0A7W1KRV0-F1
#
_cell.length_a   1.000
_cell.length_b   1.000
_cell.length_c   1.000
_cell.angle_alpha   90.00
_cell.angle_beta   90.00
_cell.angle_gamma   90.00
#
_symmetry.space_group_name_H-M   'P 1'
#
loop_
_entity.id
_entity.type
_entity.pdbx_description
1 polymer ?
#
loop_
_entity_poly.entity_id
_entity_poly.type
_entity_poly.pdbx_seq_one_letter_code
_entity_poly.pdbx_strand_id
1 'polypeptide(L)' 'MPNSVAGPRSCYDKVGRLIYFGRMLDKIRLHAAGQLPQDYQENLGKPHPFT' A
#
# COMPACT_ATOMS: atom_id res chain seq x y z
N MET A 1 -7.33 -21.24 8.94
CA MET A 1 -6.73 -19.98 9.42
C MET A 1 -6.90 -18.93 8.32
N PRO A 2 -7.96 -18.10 8.27
CA PRO A 2 -8.09 -17.18 7.17
C PRO A 2 -7.61 -15.77 7.55
N ASN A 3 -6.75 -15.23 6.68
CA ASN A 3 -6.49 -13.81 6.47
C ASN A 3 -6.13 -12.98 7.70
N SER A 4 -4.87 -13.12 8.16
CA SER A 4 -4.17 -11.92 8.60
C SER A 4 -4.08 -11.02 7.37
N VAL A 5 -4.91 -9.97 7.29
CA VAL A 5 -4.77 -8.94 6.26
C VAL A 5 -3.42 -8.30 6.54
N ALA A 6 -2.37 -8.85 5.93
CA ALA A 6 -1.02 -8.35 6.07
C ALA A 6 -1.08 -6.89 5.63
N GLY A 7 -0.77 -5.98 6.56
CA GLY A 7 -0.67 -4.57 6.24
C GLY A 7 0.23 -4.36 5.02
N PRO A 8 0.09 -3.23 4.32
CA PRO A 8 0.77 -2.99 3.05
C PRO A 8 2.27 -3.28 3.19
N ARG A 9 2.83 -4.00 2.21
CA ARG A 9 4.25 -4.41 2.18
C ARG A 9 5.21 -3.29 2.64
N SER A 10 6.34 -3.69 3.23
CA SER A 10 7.37 -2.73 3.67
C SER A 10 7.73 -1.71 2.58
N CYS A 11 7.95 -0.45 2.95
CA CYS A 11 8.29 0.63 2.01
C CYS A 11 9.55 0.31 1.19
N TYR A 12 10.45 -0.49 1.74
CA TYR A 12 11.73 -0.85 1.13
C TYR A 12 11.68 -2.14 0.32
N ASP A 13 10.52 -2.80 0.26
CA ASP A 13 10.36 -4.03 -0.51
C ASP A 13 10.50 -3.74 -2.00
N LYS A 14 11.34 -4.53 -2.67
CA LYS A 14 11.69 -4.37 -4.07
C LYS A 14 10.90 -5.36 -4.91
N VAL A 15 10.21 -4.86 -5.92
CA VAL A 15 9.65 -5.68 -7.00
C VAL A 15 10.50 -5.45 -8.24
N GLY A 16 11.43 -6.39 -8.48
CA GLY A 16 12.46 -6.23 -9.51
C GLY A 16 13.39 -5.06 -9.18
N ARG A 17 13.39 -4.02 -10.04
CA ARG A 17 14.19 -2.80 -9.86
C ARG A 17 13.44 -1.66 -9.17
N LEU A 18 12.16 -1.84 -8.86
CA LEU A 18 11.30 -0.79 -8.28
C LEU A 18 11.12 -1.01 -6.78
N ILE A 19 11.55 -0.03 -5.99
CA ILE A 19 11.24 0.06 -4.56
C ILE A 19 9.82 0.65 -4.43
N TYR A 20 9.05 0.25 -3.42
CA TYR A 20 7.72 0.80 -3.11
C TYR A 20 6.58 0.42 -4.08
N PHE A 21 6.88 -0.05 -5.30
CA PHE A 21 5.88 -0.43 -6.30
C PHE A 21 4.94 -1.53 -5.80
N GLY A 22 5.50 -2.56 -5.15
CA GLY A 22 4.70 -3.64 -4.54
C GLY A 22 3.72 -3.11 -3.50
N ARG A 23 4.14 -2.12 -2.68
CA ARG A 23 3.29 -1.48 -1.67
C ARG A 23 2.18 -0.65 -2.29
N MET A 24 2.44 0.04 -3.40
CA MET A 24 1.44 0.80 -4.14
C MET A 24 0.34 -0.11 -4.69
N LEU A 25 0.72 -1.25 -5.28
CA LEU A 25 -0.23 -2.26 -5.76
C LEU A 25 -1.05 -2.88 -4.62
N ASP A 26 -0.41 -3.15 -3.48
CA ASP A 26 -1.07 -3.68 -2.29
C ASP A 26 -2.16 -2.74 -1.78
N LYS A 27 -1.85 -1.44 -1.70
CA LYS A 27 -2.81 -0.40 -1.34
C LYS A 27 -4.01 -0.39 -2.29
N ILE A 28 -3.79 -0.50 -3.61
CA ILE A 28 -4.86 -0.53 -4.61
C ILE A 28 -5.73 -1.78 -4.45
N ARG A 29 -5.12 -2.96 -4.26
CA ARG A 29 -5.85 -4.23 -4.07
C ARG A 29 -6.68 -4.23 -2.80
N LEU A 30 -6.09 -3.79 -1.69
CA LEU A 30 -6.80 -3.68 -0.40
C LEU A 30 -7.90 -2.63 -0.45
N HIS A 31 -7.70 -1.52 -1.17
CA HIS A 31 -8.74 -0.51 -1.40
C HIS A 31 -9.90 -1.07 -2.21
N ALA A 32 -9.62 -1.77 -3.31
CA ALA A 32 -10.63 -2.42 -4.13
C ALA A 32 -11.41 -3.51 -3.36
N ALA A 33 -10.76 -4.19 -2.41
CA ALA A 33 -11.38 -5.17 -1.52
C ALA A 33 -12.16 -4.54 -0.35
N GLY A 34 -12.12 -3.22 -0.16
CA GLY A 34 -12.74 -2.54 0.98
C GLY A 34 -12.08 -2.83 2.33
N GLN A 35 -10.86 -3.39 2.34
CA GLN A 35 -10.13 -3.81 3.53
C GLN A 35 -8.96 -2.89 3.88
N LEU A 36 -8.78 -1.78 3.16
CA LEU A 36 -7.71 -0.84 3.42
C LEU A 36 -8.03 0.01 4.66
N PRO A 37 -7.14 0.09 5.67
CA PRO A 37 -7.34 0.99 6.81
C PRO A 37 -7.47 2.46 6.39
N GLN A 38 -8.33 3.22 7.06
CA GLN A 38 -8.70 4.59 6.69
C GLN A 38 -7.49 5.54 6.60
N ASP A 39 -6.49 5.38 7.48
CA ASP A 39 -5.23 6.16 7.45
C ASP A 39 -4.46 6.03 6.12
N TYR A 40 -4.60 4.89 5.44
CA TYR A 40 -3.97 4.67 4.14
C TYR A 40 -4.82 5.13 2.96
N GLN A 41 -6.15 5.26 3.14
CA GLN A 41 -7.05 5.79 2.13
C GLN A 41 -6.83 7.29 1.91
N GLU A 42 -6.64 8.05 3.00
CA GLU A 42 -6.38 9.50 2.90
C GLU A 42 -5.09 9.84 2.16
N ASN A 43 -4.11 8.94 2.21
CA ASN A 43 -2.79 9.09 1.58
C ASN A 43 -2.65 8.26 0.29
N LEU A 44 -3.76 7.78 -0.28
CA LEU A 44 -3.74 6.97 -1.50
C LEU A 44 -3.49 7.87 -2.71
N GLY A 45 -2.35 7.70 -3.37
CA GLY A 45 -2.00 8.46 -4.58
C GLY A 45 -1.63 9.94 -4.34
N LYS A 46 -1.61 10.41 -3.09
CA LYS A 46 -1.16 11.77 -2.78
C LYS A 46 0.37 11.86 -2.84
N PRO A 47 0.95 12.80 -3.60
CA PRO A 47 2.36 13.08 -3.49
C PRO A 47 2.66 13.61 -2.08
N HIS A 48 3.78 13.18 -1.49
CA HIS A 48 4.27 13.84 -0.29
C HIS A 48 4.66 15.27 -0.70
N PRO A 49 4.12 16.32 -0.07
CA PRO A 49 4.49 17.68 -0.40
C PRO A 49 5.99 17.84 -0.11
N PHE A 50 6.76 18.13 -1.16
CA PHE A 50 8.13 18.64 -1.04
C PHE A 50 8.04 20.11 -0.64
N THR A 51 7.65 20.38 0.60
CA THR A 51 7.66 21.72 1.21
C THR A 51 8.54 21.69 2.44
#